data_AF-A0AAD3H496-F1
#
_entry.id   AF-A0AAD3H496-F1
#
_cell.length_a   1.000
_cell.length_b   1.000
_cell.length_c   1.000
_cell.angle_alpha   90.00
_cell.angle_beta   90.00
_cell.angle_gamma   90.00
#
_symmetry.space_group_name_H-M   'P 1'
#
loop_
_entity.id
_entity.type
_entity.pdbx_description
1 polymer ?
#
loop_
_entity_poly.entity_id
_entity_poly.type
_entity_poly.pdbx_seq_one_letter_code
_entity_poly.pdbx_strand_id
1 'polypeptide(L)'
;MKINRLSLTIVSIASVASTSDAFSIANFGSRHVAKNTALFSFYGAAGEATVDMNKYNLPLEDVVNEWTAVVQPKTSMQDEGIFLKSKTKEGLFIDTLQYKVKREGGLGLILTELAGGRQDGVGITIIEEVLAGGNAENSGIVPGDSIVALTLKSSSGGVKVDEERIDVSTECLAYDPTIEALTSLPAPSSPNEEIIITVKRIRRQPKINVKLQYPPEMNEPDVSIELFAGENLRRAMLTRGIKLNDKLAQRFDSGGQGDCGADGTCLTCVVGVTKGMDLLSPIKQQEQQMLAKKQNWRMACKTIVGSGMTEGDLTVQVNPRQWN
;
A
#
# COMPACT_ATOMS: atom_id res chain seq x y z
N MET A 1 0.07 -25.05 -19.57
CA MET A 1 0.54 -23.65 -19.51
C MET A 1 0.94 -23.25 -20.93
N LYS A 2 0.07 -22.54 -21.65
CA LYS A 2 0.39 -22.04 -23.00
C LYS A 2 0.97 -20.65 -22.81
N ILE A 3 2.25 -20.49 -23.13
CA ILE A 3 2.96 -19.22 -23.10
C ILE A 3 2.75 -18.59 -24.47
N ASN A 4 1.87 -17.59 -24.56
CA ASN A 4 1.71 -16.78 -25.77
C ASN A 4 2.72 -15.63 -25.71
N ARG A 5 3.89 -15.80 -26.35
CA ARG A 5 4.85 -14.73 -26.59
C ARG A 5 4.66 -14.22 -28.01
N LEU A 6 4.19 -12.98 -28.16
CA LEU A 6 4.13 -12.28 -29.45
C LEU A 6 4.95 -10.99 -29.36
N SER A 7 6.03 -10.94 -30.14
CA SER A 7 6.76 -9.72 -30.47
C SER A 7 6.11 -9.11 -31.71
N LEU A 8 5.57 -7.90 -31.60
CA LEU A 8 4.92 -7.21 -32.71
C LEU A 8 5.87 -6.16 -33.30
N THR A 9 6.44 -6.48 -34.46
CA THR A 9 7.02 -5.49 -35.38
C THR A 9 5.97 -5.21 -36.46
N ILE A 10 5.57 -3.95 -36.60
CA ILE A 10 4.48 -3.53 -37.49
C ILE A 10 4.99 -3.48 -38.94
N VAL A 11 4.37 -4.25 -39.84
CA VAL A 11 4.41 -4.03 -41.29
C VAL A 11 3.01 -3.65 -41.76
N SER A 12 2.91 -2.48 -42.36
CA SER A 12 1.69 -1.87 -42.89
C SER A 12 1.18 -2.64 -44.12
N ILE A 13 -0.07 -3.11 -44.07
CA ILE A 13 -0.85 -3.42 -45.27
C ILE A 13 -2.28 -2.92 -45.05
N ALA A 14 -2.69 -1.99 -45.91
CA ALA A 14 -4.05 -1.49 -46.03
C ALA A 14 -4.92 -2.49 -46.82
N SER A 15 -6.16 -2.74 -46.37
CA SER A 15 -7.33 -2.74 -47.27
C SER A 15 -8.67 -2.79 -46.52
N VAL A 16 -9.50 -1.80 -46.87
CA VAL A 16 -10.94 -1.78 -47.20
C VAL A 16 -11.98 -2.50 -46.32
N ALA A 17 -12.95 -1.66 -45.92
CA ALA A 17 -14.14 -1.89 -45.11
C ALA A 17 -15.12 -2.98 -45.60
N SER A 18 -15.85 -3.57 -44.64
CA SER A 18 -17.27 -3.89 -44.81
C SER A 18 -18.03 -3.71 -43.50
N THR A 19 -19.13 -2.99 -43.59
CA THR A 19 -20.10 -2.61 -42.55
C THR A 19 -20.99 -3.78 -42.11
N SER A 20 -21.28 -3.92 -40.82
CA SER A 20 -22.64 -4.15 -40.31
C SER A 20 -22.71 -4.10 -38.77
N ASP A 21 -23.51 -3.15 -38.32
CA ASP A 21 -24.48 -3.18 -37.21
C ASP A 21 -24.08 -3.59 -35.78
N ALA A 22 -24.06 -2.51 -34.97
CA ALA A 22 -24.90 -2.30 -33.78
C ALA A 22 -24.65 -3.14 -32.54
N PHE A 23 -24.16 -2.50 -31.47
CA PHE A 23 -24.84 -2.48 -30.18
C PHE A 23 -24.50 -1.18 -29.44
N SER A 24 -25.55 -0.39 -29.18
CA SER A 24 -25.49 0.84 -28.38
C SER A 24 -25.43 0.47 -26.90
N ILE A 25 -24.40 0.94 -26.20
CA ILE A 25 -24.38 0.94 -24.74
C ILE A 25 -24.48 2.40 -24.27
N ALA A 26 -25.50 2.63 -23.47
CA ALA A 26 -25.98 3.91 -23.02
C ALA A 26 -24.94 4.69 -22.21
N ASN A 27 -24.85 5.98 -22.54
CA ASN A 27 -24.27 7.01 -21.69
C ASN A 27 -24.95 7.02 -20.31
N PHE A 28 -24.18 6.76 -19.25
CA PHE A 28 -24.55 7.16 -17.90
C PHE A 28 -23.45 8.07 -17.34
N GLY A 29 -23.65 9.36 -17.56
CA GLY A 29 -22.86 10.39 -16.90
C GLY A 29 -23.21 10.44 -15.42
N SER A 30 -22.24 10.12 -14.56
CA SER A 30 -22.25 10.56 -13.17
C SER A 30 -20.99 11.38 -12.92
N ARG A 31 -21.19 12.70 -12.82
CA ARG A 31 -20.16 13.66 -12.42
C ARG A 31 -19.92 13.49 -10.92
N HIS A 32 -18.82 12.83 -10.55
CA HIS A 32 -18.25 12.96 -9.23
C HIS A 32 -16.86 13.59 -9.32
N VAL A 33 -16.78 14.84 -8.84
CA VAL A 33 -15.52 15.52 -8.55
C VAL A 33 -14.89 14.81 -7.35
N ALA A 34 -14.14 13.74 -7.62
CA ALA A 34 -13.26 13.12 -6.65
C ALA A 34 -12.05 14.04 -6.46
N LYS A 35 -12.03 14.76 -5.33
CA LYS A 35 -10.86 15.54 -4.91
C LYS A 35 -9.67 14.59 -4.84
N ASN A 36 -8.64 14.87 -5.64
CA ASN A 36 -7.34 14.20 -5.63
C ASN A 36 -6.72 14.30 -4.24
N THR A 37 -6.95 13.28 -3.44
CA THR A 37 -6.07 12.90 -2.34
C THR A 37 -5.55 11.55 -2.76
N ALA A 38 -4.24 11.41 -2.94
CA ALA A 38 -3.62 10.12 -3.21
C ALA A 38 -4.16 9.12 -2.18
N LEU A 39 -5.00 8.18 -2.64
CA LEU A 39 -5.57 7.12 -1.84
C LEU A 39 -4.47 6.08 -1.66
N PHE A 40 -3.51 6.38 -0.77
CA PHE A 40 -2.57 5.42 -0.22
C PHE A 40 -3.38 4.36 0.53
N SER A 41 -3.67 3.25 -0.15
CA SER A 41 -4.47 2.17 0.41
C SER A 41 -3.60 1.38 1.40
N PHE A 42 -3.94 1.53 2.68
CA PHE A 42 -3.62 0.67 3.83
C PHE A 42 -2.15 0.52 4.27
N TYR A 43 -1.62 1.57 4.90
CA TYR A 43 -0.93 1.53 6.22
C TYR A 43 -1.01 2.86 6.97
N GLY A 44 -2.20 3.47 7.00
CA GLY A 44 -2.40 4.84 7.53
C GLY A 44 -1.91 5.09 8.97
N ALA A 45 -1.63 4.05 9.75
CA ALA A 45 -1.06 4.19 11.09
C ALA A 45 0.47 4.40 11.08
N ALA A 46 1.22 3.82 10.14
CA ALA A 46 2.68 3.98 10.05
C ALA A 46 3.07 5.38 9.54
N GLY A 47 2.16 6.09 8.87
CA GLY A 47 2.42 7.39 8.27
C GLY A 47 3.08 7.30 6.89
N GLU A 48 3.52 8.45 6.38
CA GLU A 48 4.21 8.56 5.08
C GLU A 48 5.57 7.87 5.13
N ALA A 49 5.92 7.11 4.09
CA ALA A 49 7.18 6.38 4.02
C ALA A 49 8.38 7.34 4.06
N THR A 50 9.34 7.06 4.95
CA THR A 50 10.59 7.84 5.09
C THR A 50 11.81 7.10 4.55
N VAL A 51 11.61 5.88 4.04
CA VAL A 51 12.64 5.00 3.49
C VAL A 51 12.35 4.67 2.04
N ASP A 52 13.37 4.22 1.31
CA ASP A 52 13.15 3.64 -0.02
C ASP A 52 12.30 2.37 0.10
N MET A 53 11.08 2.43 -0.42
CA MET A 53 10.13 1.33 -0.36
C MET A 53 10.52 0.16 -1.28
N ASN A 54 11.39 0.38 -2.27
CA ASN A 54 11.78 -0.66 -3.22
C ASN A 54 12.56 -1.80 -2.57
N LYS A 55 13.21 -1.58 -1.42
CA LYS A 55 13.82 -2.66 -0.61
C LYS A 55 12.79 -3.66 -0.03
N TYR A 56 11.50 -3.32 -0.12
CA TYR A 56 10.39 -4.18 0.28
C TYR A 56 9.73 -4.89 -0.91
N ASN A 57 10.19 -4.67 -2.14
CA ASN A 57 9.66 -5.39 -3.30
C ASN A 57 9.96 -6.88 -3.19
N LEU A 58 9.00 -7.68 -3.62
CA LEU A 58 9.21 -9.11 -3.80
C LEU A 58 9.85 -9.38 -5.18
N PRO A 59 10.70 -10.40 -5.31
CA PRO A 59 11.12 -10.93 -6.60
C PRO A 59 9.93 -11.34 -7.47
N LEU A 60 10.06 -11.24 -8.80
CA LEU A 60 8.99 -11.58 -9.74
C LEU A 60 8.44 -13.00 -9.53
N GLU A 61 9.32 -13.97 -9.27
CA GLU A 61 8.96 -15.37 -9.02
C GLU A 61 8.01 -15.55 -7.83
N ASP A 62 8.17 -14.74 -6.79
CA ASP A 62 7.29 -14.76 -5.62
C ASP A 62 5.98 -14.02 -5.92
N VAL A 63 6.06 -12.86 -6.58
CA VAL A 63 4.88 -12.04 -6.94
C VAL A 63 3.89 -12.81 -7.79
N VAL A 64 4.38 -13.58 -8.77
CA VAL A 64 3.57 -14.43 -9.66
C VAL A 64 2.69 -15.41 -8.86
N ASN A 65 3.23 -15.92 -7.74
CA ASN A 65 2.51 -16.87 -6.90
C ASN A 65 1.58 -16.19 -5.89
N GLU A 66 1.77 -14.90 -5.60
CA GLU A 66 1.03 -14.18 -4.56
C GLU A 66 -0.22 -13.45 -5.05
N TRP A 67 -0.32 -13.07 -6.32
CA TRP A 67 -1.51 -12.39 -6.80
C TRP A 67 -2.77 -13.27 -6.77
N THR A 68 -3.87 -12.70 -6.30
CA THR A 68 -5.21 -13.28 -6.40
C THR A 68 -6.25 -12.18 -6.61
N ALA A 69 -7.43 -12.55 -7.09
CA ALA A 69 -8.55 -11.66 -7.32
C ALA A 69 -9.70 -12.07 -6.39
N VAL A 70 -10.28 -11.09 -5.69
CA VAL A 70 -11.35 -11.33 -4.71
C VAL A 70 -12.55 -10.47 -5.05
N VAL A 71 -13.72 -11.12 -5.13
CA VAL A 71 -15.01 -10.43 -5.25
C VAL A 71 -15.32 -9.76 -3.92
N GLN A 72 -15.53 -8.46 -3.93
CA GLN A 72 -15.89 -7.69 -2.74
C GLN A 72 -17.28 -7.05 -2.93
N PRO A 73 -18.18 -7.19 -1.93
CA PRO A 73 -19.46 -6.50 -1.95
C PRO A 73 -19.26 -5.00 -1.74
N LYS A 74 -20.25 -4.22 -2.16
CA LYS A 74 -20.27 -2.77 -1.93
C LYS A 74 -20.18 -2.46 -0.44
N THR A 75 -19.33 -1.51 -0.08
CA THR A 75 -19.19 -0.94 1.26
C THR A 75 -19.41 0.57 1.20
N SER A 76 -19.40 1.24 2.36
CA SER A 76 -19.43 2.71 2.41
C SER A 76 -18.17 3.36 1.82
N MET A 77 -17.08 2.59 1.66
CA MET A 77 -15.77 3.10 1.22
C MET A 77 -15.37 2.62 -0.18
N GLN A 78 -16.07 1.63 -0.75
CA GLN A 78 -15.67 0.95 -1.98
C GLN A 78 -16.89 0.36 -2.67
N ASP A 79 -16.98 0.54 -3.98
CA ASP A 79 -18.03 -0.09 -4.79
C ASP A 79 -17.83 -1.61 -4.90
N GLU A 80 -18.91 -2.30 -5.29
CA GLU A 80 -18.83 -3.73 -5.58
C GLU A 80 -17.93 -3.99 -6.80
N GLY A 81 -17.16 -5.07 -6.75
CA GLY A 81 -16.25 -5.39 -7.83
C GLY A 81 -15.28 -6.51 -7.50
N ILE A 82 -14.37 -6.79 -8.44
CA ILE A 82 -13.29 -7.76 -8.29
C ILE A 82 -12.00 -6.98 -8.09
N PHE A 83 -11.29 -7.25 -7.00
CA PHE A 83 -10.09 -6.51 -6.63
C PHE A 83 -8.91 -7.43 -6.41
N LEU A 84 -7.73 -6.96 -6.82
CA LEU A 84 -6.47 -7.64 -6.59
C LEU A 84 -6.12 -7.64 -5.10
N LYS A 85 -5.73 -8.82 -4.62
CA LYS A 85 -5.29 -9.11 -3.25
C LYS A 85 -4.06 -10.03 -3.30
N SER A 86 -3.35 -10.12 -2.18
CA SER A 86 -2.35 -11.16 -1.98
C SER A 86 -3.05 -12.43 -1.47
N LYS A 87 -2.55 -13.59 -1.90
CA LYS A 87 -2.98 -14.89 -1.35
C LYS A 87 -2.56 -14.98 0.11
N THR A 88 -1.30 -14.66 0.39
CA THR A 88 -0.78 -14.59 1.75
C THR A 88 -1.27 -13.31 2.43
N LYS A 89 -2.03 -13.48 3.52
CA LYS A 89 -2.65 -12.36 4.25
C LYS A 89 -1.72 -11.69 5.26
N GLU A 90 -0.64 -12.36 5.66
CA GLU A 90 0.27 -11.90 6.69
C GLU A 90 1.60 -11.48 6.10
N GLY A 91 2.16 -10.37 6.59
CA GLY A 91 3.50 -9.91 6.23
C GLY A 91 3.66 -9.40 4.80
N LEU A 92 2.60 -9.34 4.00
CA LEU A 92 2.57 -8.72 2.66
C LEU A 92 1.53 -7.61 2.61
N PHE A 93 1.72 -6.70 1.66
CA PHE A 93 0.77 -5.63 1.39
C PHE A 93 0.76 -5.22 -0.05
N ILE A 94 -0.33 -4.55 -0.44
CA ILE A 94 -0.50 -4.02 -1.78
C ILE A 94 -0.45 -2.51 -1.73
N ASP A 95 0.55 -1.97 -2.39
CA ASP A 95 0.73 -0.55 -2.61
C ASP A 95 0.06 -0.15 -3.92
N THR A 96 -0.52 1.06 -3.97
CA THR A 96 -1.13 1.61 -5.20
C THR A 96 -0.35 2.84 -5.62
N LEU A 97 0.33 2.74 -6.75
CA LEU A 97 1.33 3.71 -7.20
C LEU A 97 0.91 4.31 -8.54
N GLN A 98 1.26 5.56 -8.76
CA GLN A 98 0.96 6.27 -10.01
C GLN A 98 2.26 6.75 -10.64
N TYR A 99 2.46 6.39 -11.90
CA TYR A 99 3.65 6.73 -12.67
C TYR A 99 3.28 7.46 -13.95
N LYS A 100 4.05 8.48 -14.30
CA LYS A 100 3.89 9.19 -15.57
C LYS A 100 4.78 8.53 -16.61
N VAL A 101 4.19 8.20 -17.76
CA VAL A 101 4.87 7.52 -18.86
C VAL A 101 4.58 8.27 -20.14
N LYS A 102 5.58 8.42 -21.01
CA LYS A 102 5.39 9.04 -22.32
C LYS A 102 4.57 8.15 -23.25
N ARG A 103 3.83 8.77 -24.17
CA ARG A 103 2.98 8.06 -25.16
C ARG A 103 3.58 8.00 -26.57
N GLU A 104 4.90 8.19 -26.71
CA GLU A 104 5.55 8.16 -28.03
C GLU A 104 5.73 6.72 -28.53
N GLY A 105 4.80 6.23 -29.33
CA GLY A 105 4.82 4.84 -29.80
C GLY A 105 4.29 3.87 -28.73
N GLY A 106 5.08 2.86 -28.36
CA GLY A 106 4.69 1.84 -27.37
C GLY A 106 5.07 2.20 -25.93
N LEU A 107 4.36 1.69 -24.93
CA LEU A 107 4.70 1.93 -23.52
C LEU A 107 6.02 1.28 -23.09
N GLY A 108 6.51 0.28 -23.83
CA GLY A 108 7.73 -0.45 -23.47
C GLY A 108 7.52 -1.45 -22.32
N LEU A 109 6.32 -2.01 -22.21
CA LEU A 109 5.94 -2.99 -21.17
C LEU A 109 5.63 -4.33 -21.83
N ILE A 110 6.23 -5.41 -21.31
CA ILE A 110 5.83 -6.78 -21.63
C ILE A 110 4.87 -7.25 -20.55
N LEU A 111 3.70 -7.71 -20.96
CA LEU A 111 2.64 -8.18 -20.05
C LEU A 111 2.52 -9.71 -20.13
N THR A 112 2.22 -10.33 -19.00
CA THR A 112 1.90 -11.75 -18.91
C THR A 112 0.67 -11.97 -18.04
N GLU A 113 -0.17 -12.91 -18.47
CA GLU A 113 -1.36 -13.35 -17.75
C GLU A 113 -1.00 -14.47 -16.77
N LEU A 114 -1.31 -14.26 -15.49
CA LEU A 114 -1.13 -15.24 -14.43
C LEU A 114 -2.35 -16.15 -14.26
N ALA A 115 -3.52 -15.57 -14.45
CA ALA A 115 -4.80 -16.25 -14.35
C ALA A 115 -5.76 -15.64 -15.36
N GLY A 116 -6.49 -16.48 -16.11
CA GLY A 116 -7.38 -16.04 -17.17
C GLY A 116 -7.82 -17.19 -18.06
N GLY A 117 -8.21 -16.89 -19.30
CA GLY A 117 -8.71 -17.88 -20.26
C GLY A 117 -10.19 -18.27 -20.08
N ARG A 118 -10.92 -17.54 -19.25
CA ARG A 118 -12.37 -17.64 -19.11
C ARG A 118 -13.06 -16.70 -20.11
N GLN A 119 -14.29 -17.02 -20.51
CA GLN A 119 -15.06 -16.19 -21.46
C GLN A 119 -15.59 -14.88 -20.84
N ASP A 120 -15.41 -14.67 -19.53
CA ASP A 120 -15.86 -13.48 -18.81
C ASP A 120 -14.85 -12.31 -18.87
N GLY A 121 -13.68 -12.51 -19.49
CA GLY A 121 -12.64 -11.47 -19.62
C GLY A 121 -11.92 -11.12 -18.31
N VAL A 122 -12.25 -11.81 -17.21
CA VAL A 122 -11.64 -11.60 -15.90
C VAL A 122 -10.34 -12.39 -15.82
N GLY A 123 -9.30 -11.75 -15.32
CA GLY A 123 -7.98 -12.35 -15.17
C GLY A 123 -7.05 -11.54 -14.29
N ILE A 124 -5.79 -11.93 -14.28
CA ILE A 124 -4.71 -11.23 -13.58
C ILE A 124 -3.60 -11.06 -14.58
N THR A 125 -3.41 -9.82 -15.02
CA THR A 125 -2.31 -9.45 -15.90
C THR A 125 -1.27 -8.67 -15.11
N ILE A 126 -0.01 -9.05 -15.25
CA ILE A 126 1.14 -8.37 -14.63
C ILE A 126 2.14 -7.96 -15.69
N ILE A 127 3.04 -7.07 -15.30
CA ILE A 127 4.21 -6.68 -16.09
C ILE A 127 5.29 -7.74 -15.86
N GLU A 128 5.66 -8.47 -16.91
CA GLU A 128 6.78 -9.43 -16.89
C GLU A 128 8.12 -8.71 -17.01
N GLU A 129 8.19 -7.69 -17.87
CA GLU A 129 9.44 -6.99 -18.16
C GLU A 129 9.17 -5.53 -18.58
N VAL A 130 10.09 -4.64 -18.21
CA VAL A 130 10.14 -3.26 -18.72
C VAL A 130 11.29 -3.20 -19.73
N LEU A 131 10.97 -2.88 -20.99
CA LEU A 131 11.93 -2.89 -22.09
C LEU A 131 12.92 -1.73 -22.00
N ALA A 132 14.20 -2.04 -22.20
CA ALA A 132 15.26 -1.04 -22.29
C ALA A 132 15.02 -0.09 -23.49
N GLY A 133 15.18 1.21 -23.27
CA GLY A 133 14.86 2.27 -24.25
C GLY A 133 13.36 2.49 -24.49
N GLY A 134 12.47 1.80 -23.76
CA GLY A 134 11.02 1.99 -23.85
C GLY A 134 10.54 3.20 -23.03
N ASN A 135 9.31 3.68 -23.28
CA ASN A 135 8.77 4.86 -22.59
C ASN A 135 8.60 4.69 -21.08
N ALA A 136 8.35 3.46 -20.61
CA ALA A 136 8.24 3.14 -19.19
C ALA A 136 9.61 2.94 -18.51
N GLU A 137 10.71 2.94 -19.26
CA GLU A 137 12.06 2.88 -18.68
C GLU A 137 12.26 4.09 -17.75
N ASN A 138 12.77 3.83 -16.53
CA ASN A 138 12.95 4.83 -15.47
C ASN A 138 11.67 5.47 -14.90
N SER A 139 10.48 5.00 -15.27
CA SER A 139 9.22 5.49 -14.69
C SER A 139 9.03 5.08 -13.23
N GLY A 140 9.72 4.02 -12.77
CA GLY A 140 9.58 3.42 -11.44
C GLY A 140 8.67 2.18 -11.42
N ILE A 141 8.03 1.85 -12.54
CA ILE A 141 7.35 0.57 -12.78
C ILE A 141 8.39 -0.56 -12.77
N VAL A 142 8.04 -1.71 -12.19
CA VAL A 142 8.93 -2.88 -12.10
C VAL A 142 8.18 -4.16 -12.48
N PRO A 143 8.92 -5.23 -12.86
CA PRO A 143 8.33 -6.55 -13.04
C PRO A 143 7.54 -7.01 -11.79
N GLY A 144 6.36 -7.58 -12.02
CA GLY A 144 5.43 -8.04 -10.99
C GLY A 144 4.29 -7.05 -10.68
N ASP A 145 4.42 -5.79 -11.10
CA ASP A 145 3.34 -4.81 -11.02
C ASP A 145 2.13 -5.23 -11.86
N SER A 146 0.92 -4.96 -11.36
CA SER A 146 -0.31 -5.11 -12.13
C SER A 146 -0.88 -3.74 -12.46
N ILE A 147 -1.14 -3.47 -13.75
CA ILE A 147 -1.75 -2.21 -14.20
C ILE A 147 -3.24 -2.25 -13.82
N VAL A 148 -3.70 -1.26 -13.06
CA VAL A 148 -5.08 -1.21 -12.57
C VAL A 148 -5.91 -0.09 -13.16
N ALA A 149 -5.26 0.99 -13.59
CA ALA A 149 -5.92 2.08 -14.27
C ALA A 149 -4.95 2.92 -15.10
N LEU A 150 -5.50 3.59 -16.09
CA LEU A 150 -4.83 4.54 -16.97
C LEU A 150 -5.62 5.84 -16.93
N THR A 151 -4.93 6.95 -16.71
CA THR A 151 -5.54 8.28 -16.69
C THR A 151 -4.82 9.19 -17.68
N LEU A 152 -5.58 9.71 -18.65
CA LEU A 152 -5.14 10.80 -19.52
C LEU A 152 -5.69 12.13 -19.02
N LYS A 153 -4.86 13.16 -19.08
CA LYS A 153 -5.24 14.54 -18.81
C LYS A 153 -4.89 15.38 -20.03
N SER A 154 -5.89 15.82 -20.77
CA SER A 154 -5.69 16.71 -21.91
C SER A 154 -6.01 18.14 -21.49
N SER A 155 -5.02 19.02 -21.60
CA SER A 155 -5.20 20.46 -21.41
C SER A 155 -5.50 21.10 -22.76
N SER A 156 -6.77 21.31 -23.08
CA SER A 156 -7.15 22.12 -24.23
C SER A 156 -6.83 23.59 -23.94
N GLY A 157 -5.89 24.17 -24.70
CA GLY A 157 -5.44 25.56 -24.57
C GLY A 157 -6.51 26.58 -24.97
N GLY A 158 -7.46 26.85 -24.06
CA GLY A 158 -8.49 27.86 -24.21
C GLY A 158 -8.89 28.45 -22.85
N VAL A 159 -9.40 29.69 -22.86
CA VAL A 159 -9.62 30.60 -21.70
C VAL A 159 -10.63 30.07 -20.64
N LYS A 160 -11.12 28.84 -20.78
CA LYS A 160 -11.83 28.08 -19.74
C LYS A 160 -11.29 26.65 -19.75
N VAL A 161 -10.59 26.27 -18.69
CA VAL A 161 -9.94 24.96 -18.56
C VAL A 161 -11.00 23.94 -18.14
N ASP A 162 -11.69 23.34 -19.11
CA ASP A 162 -12.31 22.04 -18.91
C ASP A 162 -11.21 20.98 -19.16
N GLU A 163 -10.61 20.44 -18.10
CA GLU A 163 -9.67 19.32 -18.23
C GLU A 163 -10.48 18.08 -18.63
N GLU A 164 -10.37 17.66 -19.90
CA GLU A 164 -10.89 16.35 -20.29
C GLU A 164 -10.01 15.27 -19.66
N ARG A 165 -10.66 14.44 -18.84
CA ARG A 165 -10.03 13.31 -18.15
C ARG A 165 -10.65 12.02 -18.66
N ILE A 166 -9.80 11.16 -19.20
CA ILE A 166 -10.20 9.80 -19.61
C ILE A 166 -9.56 8.84 -18.63
N ASP A 167 -10.39 8.10 -17.90
CA ASP A 167 -9.97 7.03 -16.99
C ASP A 167 -10.39 5.69 -17.57
N VAL A 168 -9.43 4.78 -17.72
CA VAL A 168 -9.67 3.39 -18.14
C VAL A 168 -9.22 2.48 -17.02
N SER A 169 -10.10 1.61 -16.52
CA SER A 169 -9.76 0.62 -15.51
C SER A 169 -9.34 -0.68 -16.16
N THR A 170 -8.27 -1.28 -15.65
CA THR A 170 -7.70 -2.56 -16.11
C THR A 170 -7.54 -3.56 -14.98
N GLU A 171 -8.03 -3.22 -13.78
CA GLU A 171 -7.90 -4.10 -12.62
C GLU A 171 -8.69 -5.41 -12.84
N CYS A 172 -8.03 -6.54 -12.56
CA CYS A 172 -8.59 -7.88 -12.74
C CYS A 172 -9.03 -8.22 -14.17
N LEU A 173 -8.44 -7.58 -15.19
CA LEU A 173 -8.64 -7.96 -16.59
C LEU A 173 -7.65 -9.06 -17.04
N ALA A 174 -8.16 -9.97 -17.87
CA ALA A 174 -7.36 -10.92 -18.64
C ALA A 174 -6.46 -10.19 -19.65
N TYR A 175 -5.55 -10.93 -20.31
CA TYR A 175 -4.59 -10.33 -21.25
C TYR A 175 -5.27 -9.52 -22.36
N ASP A 176 -6.16 -10.14 -23.13
CA ASP A 176 -6.77 -9.50 -24.30
C ASP A 176 -7.58 -8.24 -23.91
N PRO A 177 -8.47 -8.28 -22.89
CA PRO A 177 -9.17 -7.09 -22.44
C PRO A 177 -8.24 -6.00 -21.88
N THR A 178 -7.10 -6.38 -21.28
CA THR A 178 -6.09 -5.41 -20.83
C THR A 178 -5.47 -4.68 -22.03
N ILE A 179 -5.13 -5.40 -23.10
CA ILE A 179 -4.59 -4.81 -24.33
C ILE A 179 -5.64 -3.93 -25.02
N GLU A 180 -6.89 -4.38 -25.09
CA GLU A 180 -8.00 -3.58 -25.62
C GLU A 180 -8.15 -2.25 -24.85
N ALA A 181 -8.15 -2.30 -23.52
CA ALA A 181 -8.20 -1.12 -22.66
C ALA A 181 -6.98 -0.19 -22.82
N LEU A 182 -5.79 -0.74 -23.01
CA LEU A 182 -4.58 0.05 -23.28
C LEU A 182 -4.64 0.75 -24.65
N THR A 183 -5.26 0.11 -25.64
CA THR A 183 -5.37 0.60 -27.02
C THR A 183 -6.62 1.45 -27.28
N SER A 184 -7.61 1.43 -26.40
CA SER A 184 -8.83 2.25 -26.50
C SER A 184 -8.57 3.74 -26.27
N LEU A 185 -7.38 4.10 -25.79
CA LEU A 185 -7.00 5.47 -25.54
C LEU A 185 -6.80 6.25 -26.85
N PRO A 186 -7.24 7.52 -26.93
CA PRO A 186 -7.08 8.33 -28.13
C PRO A 186 -5.60 8.49 -28.49
N ALA A 187 -5.30 8.61 -29.79
CA ALA A 187 -3.94 8.87 -30.25
C ALA A 187 -3.33 10.13 -29.59
N PRO A 188 -2.02 10.15 -29.31
CA PRO A 188 -1.38 11.29 -28.66
C PRO A 188 -1.53 12.55 -29.52
N SER A 189 -2.04 13.62 -28.92
CA SER A 189 -2.22 14.92 -29.56
C SER A 189 -0.91 15.71 -29.66
N SER A 190 0.09 15.36 -28.86
CA SER A 190 1.42 15.95 -28.90
C SER A 190 2.53 14.93 -28.60
N PRO A 191 3.77 15.13 -29.09
CA PRO A 191 4.90 14.22 -28.85
C PRO A 191 5.28 14.07 -27.37
N ASN A 192 4.94 15.07 -26.54
CA ASN A 192 5.26 15.08 -25.12
C ASN A 192 4.04 14.75 -24.24
N GLU A 193 2.98 14.18 -24.81
CA GLU A 193 1.83 13.77 -24.03
C GLU A 193 2.18 12.60 -23.10
N GLU A 194 1.83 12.76 -21.83
CA GLU A 194 2.06 11.77 -20.80
C GLU A 194 0.75 11.10 -20.40
N ILE A 195 0.85 9.82 -20.05
CA ILE A 195 -0.20 9.05 -19.42
C ILE A 195 0.16 8.74 -17.98
N ILE A 196 -0.83 8.77 -17.09
CA ILE A 196 -0.66 8.30 -15.73
C ILE A 196 -1.08 6.83 -15.69
N ILE A 197 -0.13 5.96 -15.42
CA ILE A 197 -0.35 4.53 -15.21
C ILE A 197 -0.46 4.31 -13.69
N THR A 198 -1.61 3.84 -13.24
CA THR A 198 -1.80 3.37 -11.87
C THR A 198 -1.51 1.89 -11.82
N VAL A 199 -0.59 1.48 -10.95
CA VAL A 199 -0.23 0.08 -10.73
C VAL A 199 -0.47 -0.33 -9.28
N LYS A 200 -0.76 -1.61 -9.09
CA LYS A 200 -0.70 -2.25 -7.77
C LYS A 200 0.57 -3.08 -7.66
N ARG A 201 1.27 -2.96 -6.54
CA ARG A 201 2.52 -3.65 -6.25
C ARG A 201 2.43 -4.42 -4.94
N ILE A 202 2.81 -5.70 -4.95
CA ILE A 202 2.97 -6.48 -3.71
C ILE A 202 4.35 -6.18 -3.11
N ARG A 203 4.35 -5.85 -1.82
CA ARG A 203 5.57 -5.62 -1.03
C ARG A 203 5.51 -6.39 0.29
N ARG A 204 6.67 -6.75 0.84
CA ARG A 204 6.76 -7.27 2.21
C ARG A 204 6.49 -6.15 3.20
N GLN A 205 5.75 -6.43 4.26
CA GLN A 205 5.53 -5.48 5.34
C GLN A 205 6.81 -5.36 6.20
N PRO A 206 7.29 -4.14 6.50
CA PRO A 206 8.45 -3.94 7.37
C PRO A 206 8.19 -4.51 8.78
N LYS A 207 9.21 -5.15 9.35
CA LYS A 207 9.13 -5.79 10.68
C LYS A 207 9.97 -5.04 11.71
N ILE A 208 9.43 -4.95 12.93
CA ILE A 208 10.13 -4.46 14.12
C ILE A 208 10.31 -5.62 15.08
N ASN A 209 11.56 -5.94 15.41
CA ASN A 209 11.87 -6.90 16.47
C ASN A 209 11.84 -6.19 17.80
N VAL A 210 10.86 -6.49 18.64
CA VAL A 210 10.69 -5.85 19.95
C VAL A 210 11.19 -6.77 21.04
N LYS A 211 12.32 -6.39 21.67
CA LYS A 211 12.83 -7.04 22.87
C LYS A 211 12.21 -6.39 24.11
N LEU A 212 11.43 -7.17 24.84
CA LEU A 212 10.78 -6.81 26.09
C LEU A 212 11.65 -7.25 27.25
N GLN A 213 11.94 -6.31 28.15
CA GLN A 213 12.67 -6.56 29.37
C GLN A 213 11.74 -6.33 30.55
N TYR A 214 11.90 -7.13 31.60
CA TYR A 214 11.08 -7.05 32.82
C TYR A 214 11.89 -6.52 34.01
N PRO A 215 11.23 -5.87 34.98
CA PRO A 215 11.86 -5.48 36.23
C PRO A 215 12.54 -6.67 36.93
N PRO A 216 13.73 -6.49 37.54
CA PRO A 216 14.45 -7.58 38.20
C PRO A 216 13.63 -8.32 39.27
N GLU A 217 12.77 -7.60 40.00
CA GLU A 217 11.91 -8.17 41.05
C GLU A 217 10.88 -9.18 40.53
N MET A 218 10.47 -9.06 39.27
CA MET A 218 9.50 -9.98 38.67
C MET A 218 10.12 -11.35 38.35
N ASN A 219 11.45 -11.44 38.25
CA ASN A 219 12.17 -12.66 37.88
C ASN A 219 11.61 -13.34 36.60
N GLU A 220 11.18 -12.53 35.64
CA GLU A 220 10.69 -12.98 34.33
C GLU A 220 11.80 -12.83 33.27
N PRO A 221 11.98 -13.82 32.37
CA PRO A 221 12.98 -13.72 31.31
C PRO A 221 12.57 -12.66 30.27
N ASP A 222 13.57 -12.05 29.62
CA ASP A 222 13.34 -11.18 28.47
C ASP A 222 12.58 -11.94 27.36
N VAL A 223 11.60 -11.29 26.73
CA VAL A 223 10.77 -11.87 25.66
C VAL A 223 10.98 -11.07 24.38
N SER A 224 11.10 -11.74 23.23
CA SER A 224 11.13 -11.06 21.94
C SER A 224 9.83 -11.31 21.18
N ILE A 225 9.24 -10.25 20.63
CA ILE A 225 8.05 -10.32 19.79
C ILE A 225 8.33 -9.61 18.46
N GLU A 226 7.78 -10.16 17.37
CA GLU A 226 7.79 -9.49 16.08
C GLU A 226 6.50 -8.68 15.90
N LEU A 227 6.67 -7.41 15.56
CA LEU A 227 5.60 -6.50 15.17
C LEU A 227 5.78 -6.05 13.73
N PHE A 228 4.70 -5.63 13.08
CA PHE A 228 4.76 -4.98 11.78
C PHE A 228 4.67 -3.46 11.90
N ALA A 229 5.28 -2.75 10.94
CA ALA A 229 5.14 -1.31 10.83
C ALA A 229 3.65 -0.91 10.75
N GLY A 230 3.26 0.07 11.57
CA GLY A 230 1.87 0.51 11.72
C GLY A 230 1.11 -0.12 12.89
N GLU A 231 1.69 -1.11 13.59
CA GLU A 231 1.04 -1.70 14.76
C GLU A 231 1.07 -0.77 15.98
N ASN A 232 -0.01 -0.78 16.77
CA ASN A 232 -0.07 -0.08 18.05
C ASN A 232 0.65 -0.88 19.13
N LEU A 233 1.63 -0.28 19.78
CA LEU A 233 2.52 -0.97 20.71
C LEU A 233 1.77 -1.63 21.89
N ARG A 234 0.84 -0.91 22.54
CA ARG A 234 0.05 -1.47 23.66
C ARG A 234 -0.81 -2.64 23.19
N ARG A 235 -1.55 -2.48 22.10
CA ARG A 235 -2.44 -3.54 21.60
C ARG A 235 -1.62 -4.78 21.23
N ALA A 236 -0.50 -4.59 20.56
CA ALA A 236 0.38 -5.67 20.15
C ALA A 236 0.98 -6.44 21.34
N MET A 237 1.35 -5.73 22.40
CA MET A 237 1.83 -6.32 23.66
C MET A 237 0.72 -7.08 24.39
N LEU A 238 -0.46 -6.47 24.58
CA LEU A 238 -1.58 -7.09 25.32
C LEU A 238 -2.12 -8.35 24.63
N THR A 239 -2.26 -8.33 23.30
CA THR A 239 -2.73 -9.48 22.52
C THR A 239 -1.77 -10.67 22.58
N ARG A 240 -0.49 -10.42 22.86
CA ARG A 240 0.55 -11.44 23.07
C ARG A 240 0.76 -11.80 24.56
N GLY A 241 -0.15 -11.37 25.44
CA GLY A 241 -0.14 -11.72 26.86
C GLY A 241 0.81 -10.91 27.74
N ILE A 242 1.42 -9.83 27.22
CA ILE A 242 2.35 -9.00 27.98
C ILE A 242 1.59 -8.09 28.95
N LYS A 243 1.97 -8.13 30.24
CA LYS A 243 1.25 -7.47 31.34
C LYS A 243 1.66 -6.00 31.52
N LEU A 244 1.04 -5.11 30.74
CA LEU A 244 1.24 -3.64 30.86
C LEU A 244 0.31 -2.94 31.88
N ASN A 245 -0.86 -3.50 32.17
CA ASN A 245 -1.86 -2.88 33.06
C ASN A 245 -2.25 -3.83 34.20
N ASP A 246 -1.29 -4.60 34.72
CA ASP A 246 -1.54 -5.47 35.88
C ASP A 246 -1.86 -4.62 37.13
N LYS A 247 -2.35 -5.23 38.21
CA LYS A 247 -2.62 -4.57 39.50
C LYS A 247 -1.42 -3.80 40.05
N LEU A 248 -0.20 -4.18 39.65
CA LEU A 248 1.04 -3.50 40.03
C LEU A 248 1.36 -2.27 39.16
N ALA A 249 0.66 -2.08 38.03
CA ALA A 249 0.80 -0.92 37.17
C ALA A 249 0.08 0.29 37.81
N GLN A 250 0.85 1.13 38.48
CA GLN A 250 0.34 2.34 39.10
C GLN A 250 0.16 3.46 38.07
N ARG A 251 -0.73 4.42 38.34
CA ARG A 251 -0.86 5.69 37.62
C ARG A 251 0.26 6.65 38.00
N PHE A 252 0.77 7.43 37.05
CA PHE A 252 1.98 8.27 37.26
C PHE A 252 1.66 9.52 38.06
N ASP A 253 0.43 10.01 37.92
CA ASP A 253 -0.05 11.26 38.50
C ASP A 253 -0.67 11.08 39.90
N SER A 254 -1.13 9.88 40.23
CA SER A 254 -1.99 9.66 41.41
C SER A 254 -1.77 8.32 42.12
N GLY A 255 -0.85 7.46 41.66
CA GLY A 255 -0.53 6.18 42.31
C GLY A 255 -1.65 5.11 42.31
N GLY A 256 -2.82 5.40 41.73
CA GLY A 256 -3.95 4.44 41.62
C GLY A 256 -3.71 3.32 40.59
N GLN A 257 -4.62 2.33 40.52
CA GLN A 257 -4.49 1.12 39.66
C GLN A 257 -5.44 1.09 38.44
N GLY A 258 -6.20 2.15 38.19
CA GLY A 258 -7.18 2.18 37.10
C GLY A 258 -6.56 2.42 35.72
N ASP A 259 -7.09 1.74 34.69
CA ASP A 259 -6.74 1.97 33.28
C ASP A 259 -7.80 2.85 32.57
N CYS A 260 -7.37 3.54 31.50
CA CYS A 260 -8.22 4.45 30.71
C CYS A 260 -8.61 3.89 29.33
N GLY A 261 -8.55 2.57 29.11
CA GLY A 261 -8.98 1.99 27.83
C GLY A 261 -8.21 2.47 26.58
N ALA A 262 -7.00 3.01 26.72
CA ALA A 262 -6.17 3.66 25.67
C ALA A 262 -6.48 5.15 25.37
N ASP A 263 -7.22 5.85 26.23
CA ASP A 263 -7.44 7.30 26.12
C ASP A 263 -6.16 8.13 26.28
N GLY A 264 -5.12 7.58 26.91
CA GLY A 264 -3.82 8.23 27.10
C GLY A 264 -3.75 9.16 28.30
N THR A 265 -4.57 8.90 29.32
CA THR A 265 -4.69 9.76 30.52
C THR A 265 -4.26 9.06 31.81
N CYS A 266 -4.27 7.72 31.87
CA CYS A 266 -3.93 6.98 33.11
C CYS A 266 -2.42 6.73 33.33
N LEU A 267 -1.61 6.72 32.25
CA LEU A 267 -0.18 6.41 32.29
C LEU A 267 0.17 5.01 32.85
N THR A 268 -0.77 4.06 32.84
CA THR A 268 -0.51 2.67 33.25
C THR A 268 0.23 1.88 32.17
N CYS A 269 0.00 2.17 30.89
CA CYS A 269 0.68 1.50 29.77
C CYS A 269 2.02 2.17 29.36
N VAL A 270 2.68 2.87 30.29
CA VAL A 270 3.97 3.48 29.99
C VAL A 270 5.05 2.42 29.88
N VAL A 271 5.97 2.61 28.95
CA VAL A 271 7.12 1.74 28.75
C VAL A 271 8.39 2.57 28.65
N GLY A 272 9.50 2.02 29.13
CA GLY A 272 10.82 2.64 28.96
C GLY A 272 11.45 2.17 27.65
N VAL A 273 11.87 3.07 26.79
CA VAL A 273 12.55 2.72 25.54
C VAL A 273 14.04 2.88 25.74
N THR A 274 14.78 1.77 25.58
CA THR A 274 16.24 1.76 25.76
C THR A 274 17.00 1.73 24.44
N LYS A 275 16.37 1.23 23.36
CA LYS A 275 16.89 1.22 21.98
C LYS A 275 15.71 1.40 21.01
N GLY A 276 15.91 2.12 19.91
CA GLY A 276 14.94 2.21 18.80
C GLY A 276 13.82 3.24 18.98
N MET A 277 14.09 4.36 19.67
CA MET A 277 13.10 5.43 19.87
C MET A 277 12.64 6.08 18.54
N ASP A 278 13.55 6.13 17.57
CA ASP A 278 13.37 6.61 16.20
C ASP A 278 12.42 5.73 15.36
N LEU A 279 12.24 4.46 15.74
CA LEU A 279 11.29 3.54 15.09
C LEU A 279 9.83 3.80 15.50
N LEU A 280 9.60 4.69 16.45
CA LEU A 280 8.29 4.95 17.03
C LEU A 280 7.67 6.21 16.43
N SER A 281 6.33 6.26 16.42
CA SER A 281 5.61 7.45 15.99
C SER A 281 6.00 8.69 16.80
N PRO A 282 5.94 9.91 16.21
CA PRO A 282 6.21 11.14 16.91
C PRO A 282 5.38 11.29 18.20
N ILE A 283 5.99 11.88 19.23
CA ILE A 283 5.31 12.16 20.50
C ILE A 283 4.26 13.26 20.31
N LYS A 284 3.04 13.04 20.79
CA LYS A 284 1.96 14.04 20.74
C LYS A 284 2.06 14.98 21.95
N GLN A 285 1.50 16.18 21.84
CA GLN A 285 1.56 17.21 22.88
C GLN A 285 1.11 16.71 24.27
N GLN A 286 0.02 15.96 24.35
CA GLN A 286 -0.46 15.38 25.60
C GLN A 286 0.55 14.42 26.22
N GLU A 287 1.14 13.53 25.41
CA GLU A 287 2.19 12.60 25.87
C GLU A 287 3.43 13.34 26.35
N GLN A 288 3.84 14.37 25.62
CA GLN A 288 4.98 15.21 25.96
C GLN A 288 4.78 15.93 27.31
N GLN A 289 3.57 16.46 27.58
CA GLN A 289 3.25 17.10 28.85
C GLN A 289 3.27 16.10 30.01
N MET A 290 2.66 14.93 29.81
CA MET A 290 2.55 13.89 30.84
C MET A 290 3.90 13.22 31.16
N LEU A 291 4.78 13.08 30.18
CA LEU A 291 6.09 12.44 30.32
C LEU A 291 7.27 13.43 30.37
N ALA A 292 7.01 14.72 30.67
CA ALA A 292 8.02 15.78 30.63
C ALA A 292 9.30 15.47 31.45
N LYS A 293 9.17 14.70 32.53
CA LYS A 293 10.29 14.29 33.41
C LYS A 293 10.94 12.95 33.03
N LYS A 294 10.41 12.24 32.04
CA LYS A 294 10.77 10.87 31.66
C LYS A 294 10.94 10.75 30.14
N GLN A 295 12.03 11.32 29.63
CA GLN A 295 12.27 11.51 28.19
C GLN A 295 12.41 10.20 27.39
N ASN A 296 12.83 9.10 28.05
CA ASN A 296 12.93 7.80 27.41
C ASN A 296 11.64 6.96 27.54
N TRP A 297 10.57 7.51 28.13
CA TRP A 297 9.32 6.77 28.29
C TRP A 297 8.36 7.09 27.17
N ARG A 298 7.53 6.12 26.83
CA ARG A 298 6.45 6.24 25.85
C ARG A 298 5.15 5.71 26.40
N MET A 299 4.04 6.34 26.02
CA MET A 299 2.72 5.78 26.25
C MET A 299 2.42 4.75 25.17
N ALA A 300 2.59 3.46 25.46
CA ALA A 300 2.40 2.39 24.46
C ALA A 300 1.02 2.44 23.78
N CYS A 301 -0.02 2.99 24.43
CA CYS A 301 -1.35 3.17 23.83
C CYS A 301 -1.41 4.22 22.73
N LYS A 302 -0.53 5.23 22.74
CA LYS A 302 -0.44 6.29 21.73
C LYS A 302 0.70 6.09 20.74
N THR A 303 1.52 5.07 20.95
CA THR A 303 2.68 4.76 20.13
C THR A 303 2.34 3.76 19.02
N ILE A 304 2.72 4.12 17.79
CA ILE A 304 2.80 3.20 16.65
C ILE A 304 4.26 2.83 16.42
N VAL A 305 4.52 1.56 16.09
CA VAL A 305 5.87 1.07 15.74
C VAL A 305 6.10 1.10 14.23
N GLY A 306 7.35 1.20 13.81
CA GLY A 306 7.74 1.26 12.39
C GLY A 306 7.19 2.50 11.69
N SER A 307 7.21 3.65 12.38
CA SER A 307 6.77 4.92 11.78
C SER A 307 7.60 5.20 10.52
N GLY A 308 6.93 5.64 9.45
CA GLY A 308 7.53 5.86 8.15
C GLY A 308 7.93 4.60 7.39
N MET A 309 7.25 3.47 7.67
CA MET A 309 7.54 2.16 7.05
C MET A 309 8.97 1.67 7.34
N THR A 310 9.50 2.01 8.52
CA THR A 310 10.84 1.60 8.95
C THR A 310 10.86 0.17 9.49
N GLU A 311 12.03 -0.46 9.48
CA GLU A 311 12.28 -1.78 10.08
C GLU A 311 13.49 -1.70 11.01
N GLY A 312 13.55 -2.54 12.05
CA GLY A 312 14.68 -2.56 12.98
C GLY A 312 14.38 -3.19 14.33
N ASP A 313 15.29 -3.00 15.28
CA ASP A 313 15.15 -3.54 16.63
C ASP A 313 14.77 -2.45 17.65
N LEU A 314 13.74 -2.73 18.44
CA LEU A 314 13.24 -1.91 19.52
C LEU A 314 13.45 -2.64 20.84
N THR A 315 14.07 -2.00 21.83
CA THR A 315 14.17 -2.56 23.19
C THR A 315 13.34 -1.75 24.15
N VAL A 316 12.46 -2.45 24.89
CA VAL A 316 11.44 -1.86 25.74
C VAL A 316 11.48 -2.49 27.13
N GLN A 317 11.57 -1.64 28.15
CA GLN A 317 11.35 -1.98 29.54
C GLN A 317 9.86 -1.90 29.86
N VAL A 318 9.29 -3.06 30.21
CA VAL A 318 7.92 -3.19 30.71
C VAL A 318 7.87 -2.64 32.13
N ASN A 319 6.78 -1.93 32.48
CA ASN A 319 6.56 -1.35 33.81
C ASN A 319 7.79 -0.57 34.33
N PRO A 320 8.27 0.46 33.60
CA PRO A 320 9.56 1.13 33.85
C PRO A 320 9.70 1.81 35.22
N ARG A 321 8.62 1.83 36.01
CA ARG A 321 8.61 2.33 37.39
C ARG A 321 9.16 1.35 38.41
N GLN A 322 9.10 0.06 38.10
CA GLN A 322 9.54 -1.02 38.99
C GLN A 322 11.03 -1.35 38.78
N TRP A 323 11.72 -0.59 37.93
CA TRP A 323 13.14 -0.80 37.60
C TRP A 323 14.11 -0.14 38.59
N ASN A 324 13.59 0.69 39.51
CA ASN A 324 14.36 1.47 40.49
C ASN A 324 13.72 1.41 41.87
#